data_AF-A2VCR1-F1
#
_entry.id   AF-A2VCR1-F1
#
_cell.length_a   1.000
_cell.length_b   1.000
_cell.length_c   1.000
_cell.angle_alpha   90.00
_cell.angle_beta   90.00
_cell.angle_gamma   90.00
#
_symmetry.space_group_name_H-M   'P 1'
#
loop_
_entity.id
_entity.type
_entity.pdbx_description
1 polymer ?
#
loop_
_entity_poly.entity_id
_entity_poly.type
_entity_poly.pdbx_seq_one_letter_code
_entity_poly.pdbx_strand_id
1 'polypeptide(L)'
;DPTSRHKEEEAGGFIANLEPVSLADREVISRLRNCIISLVTQRMMLYDTSILYCYEASLPHQIKDILKPEIMEEIVMETRQRLLEQEG
;
A
#
# COMPACT_ATOMS: atom_id res chain seq x y z
N ASP A 1 -13.50 40.10 -24.87
CA ASP A 1 -13.90 38.94 -25.67
C ASP A 1 -14.34 37.85 -24.71
N PRO A 2 -15.51 37.21 -24.88
CA PRO A 2 -15.95 36.15 -24.00
C PRO A 2 -15.03 34.96 -24.30
N THR A 3 -14.26 34.52 -23.32
CA THR A 3 -13.39 33.35 -23.49
C THR A 3 -14.24 32.20 -23.99
N SER A 4 -13.90 31.77 -25.19
CA SER A 4 -14.63 30.82 -26.00
C SER A 4 -14.90 29.55 -25.19
N ARG A 5 -16.18 29.24 -25.04
CA ARG A 5 -16.66 27.87 -24.84
C ARG A 5 -16.03 27.01 -25.94
N HIS A 6 -15.64 25.78 -25.60
CA HIS A 6 -15.05 24.75 -26.45
C HIS A 6 -13.52 24.74 -26.53
N LYS A 7 -12.91 24.05 -25.57
CA LYS A 7 -11.87 23.01 -25.72
C LYS A 7 -11.47 22.49 -24.34
N GLU A 8 -12.38 21.76 -23.68
CA GLU A 8 -12.11 21.12 -22.37
C GLU A 8 -11.91 19.60 -22.49
N GLU A 9 -12.06 19.01 -23.68
CA GLU A 9 -12.08 17.55 -23.86
C GLU A 9 -10.69 16.88 -23.86
N GLU A 10 -9.58 17.65 -23.85
CA GLU A 10 -8.21 17.09 -23.92
C GLU A 10 -7.31 17.43 -22.71
N ALA A 11 -7.82 18.11 -21.69
CA ALA A 11 -7.10 18.26 -20.43
C ALA A 11 -7.59 17.16 -19.48
N GLY A 12 -6.68 16.32 -18.96
CA GLY A 12 -6.95 15.41 -17.85
C GLY A 12 -7.35 16.24 -16.62
N GLY A 13 -8.62 16.65 -16.59
CA GLY A 13 -9.12 17.73 -15.76
C GLY A 13 -8.83 17.48 -14.29
N PHE A 14 -8.46 18.55 -13.58
CA PHE A 14 -8.37 18.55 -12.13
C PHE A 14 -9.77 18.36 -11.54
N ILE A 15 -10.22 17.11 -11.49
CA ILE A 15 -11.47 16.70 -10.85
C ILE A 15 -11.09 16.00 -9.55
N ALA A 16 -11.52 16.55 -8.42
CA ALA A 16 -11.43 15.86 -7.15
C ALA A 16 -12.49 14.74 -7.14
N ASN A 17 -12.05 13.48 -7.13
CA ASN A 17 -12.96 12.37 -6.90
C ASN A 17 -13.36 12.35 -5.41
N LEU A 18 -14.59 12.78 -5.12
CA LEU A 18 -15.19 12.79 -3.78
C LEU A 18 -16.16 11.62 -3.55
N GLU A 19 -16.21 10.67 -4.47
CA GLU A 19 -17.05 9.49 -4.31
C GLU A 19 -16.58 8.65 -3.12
N PRO A 20 -17.51 8.03 -2.38
CA PRO A 20 -17.15 7.18 -1.27
C PRO A 20 -16.41 5.94 -1.78
N VAL A 21 -15.19 5.74 -1.27
CA VAL A 21 -14.43 4.48 -1.47
C VAL A 21 -15.15 3.34 -0.73
N SER A 22 -15.11 2.10 -1.25
CA SER A 22 -15.73 0.97 -0.55
C SER A 22 -14.99 0.65 0.77
N LEU A 23 -15.65 -0.04 1.70
CA LEU A 23 -14.96 -0.50 2.92
C LEU A 23 -13.82 -1.46 2.59
N ALA A 24 -14.06 -2.41 1.68
CA ALA A 24 -13.07 -3.41 1.27
C ALA A 24 -11.80 -2.75 0.71
N ASP A 25 -11.94 -1.75 -0.17
CA ASP A 25 -10.78 -1.03 -0.72
C ASP A 25 -10.04 -0.24 0.37
N ARG A 26 -10.79 0.39 1.30
CA ARG A 26 -10.19 1.10 2.44
C ARG A 26 -9.39 0.17 3.34
N GLU A 27 -9.86 -1.06 3.54
CA GLU A 27 -9.16 -2.08 4.33
C GLU A 27 -7.86 -2.52 3.64
N VAL A 28 -7.90 -2.77 2.33
CA VAL A 28 -6.71 -3.09 1.53
C VAL A 28 -5.68 -1.96 1.62
N ILE A 29 -6.11 -0.70 1.41
CA ILE A 29 -5.23 0.48 1.48
C ILE A 29 -4.64 0.64 2.89
N SER A 30 -5.46 0.44 3.93
CA SER A 30 -5.01 0.54 5.34
C SER A 30 -3.98 -0.53 5.68
N ARG A 31 -4.18 -1.76 5.19
CA ARG A 31 -3.23 -2.87 5.33
C ARG A 31 -1.92 -2.57 4.63
N LEU A 32 -1.96 -2.11 3.37
CA LEU A 32 -0.78 -1.71 2.60
C LEU A 32 0.01 -0.61 3.31
N ARG A 33 -0.68 0.42 3.83
CA ARG A 33 -0.07 1.48 4.63
C ARG A 33 0.69 0.90 5.83
N ASN A 34 0.08 -0.04 6.56
CA ASN A 34 0.75 -0.65 7.71
C ASN A 34 1.94 -1.52 7.31
N CYS A 35 1.84 -2.28 6.21
CA CYS A 35 2.96 -3.05 5.66
C CYS A 35 4.15 -2.15 5.32
N ILE A 36 3.92 -1.02 4.65
CA ILE A 36 4.96 -0.04 4.33
C ILE A 36 5.63 0.50 5.60
N ILE A 37 4.86 0.82 6.63
CA ILE A 37 5.42 1.27 7.92
C ILE A 37 6.25 0.18 8.58
N SER A 38 5.81 -1.08 8.57
CA SER A 38 6.56 -2.21 9.13
C SER A 38 7.91 -2.37 8.43
N LEU A 39 7.92 -2.37 7.09
CA LEU A 39 9.13 -2.46 6.27
C LEU A 39 10.11 -1.32 6.53
N VAL A 40 9.62 -0.08 6.54
CA VAL A 40 10.46 1.11 6.81
C VAL A 40 11.04 1.07 8.23
N THR A 41 10.24 0.67 9.21
CA THR A 41 10.70 0.57 10.61
C THR A 41 11.86 -0.42 10.75
N GLN A 42 11.82 -1.52 9.97
CA GLN A 42 12.86 -2.53 9.92
C GLN A 42 13.94 -2.26 8.86
N ARG A 43 13.97 -1.05 8.29
CA ARG A 43 14.95 -0.59 7.29
C ARG A 43 15.03 -1.50 6.05
N MET A 44 13.92 -2.07 5.63
CA MET A 44 13.83 -2.77 4.36
C MET A 44 13.66 -1.80 3.19
N MET A 45 14.30 -2.13 2.07
CA MET A 45 14.11 -1.40 0.81
C MET A 45 12.68 -1.62 0.31
N LEU A 46 12.05 -0.57 -0.21
CA LEU A 46 10.69 -0.63 -0.75
C LEU A 46 10.73 -0.74 -2.27
N TYR A 47 10.11 -1.79 -2.77
CA TYR A 47 9.78 -2.05 -4.17
C TYR A 47 8.52 -2.93 -4.22
N ASP A 48 7.93 -3.04 -5.41
CA ASP A 48 6.70 -3.79 -5.66
C ASP A 48 6.64 -5.17 -4.98
N THR A 49 7.66 -6.01 -5.18
CA THR A 49 7.71 -7.36 -4.63
C THR A 49 7.79 -7.37 -3.10
N SER A 50 8.61 -6.49 -2.50
CA SER A 50 8.72 -6.39 -1.04
C SER A 50 7.38 -6.01 -0.38
N ILE A 51 6.61 -5.11 -1.01
CA ILE A 51 5.31 -4.68 -0.51
C ILE A 51 4.28 -5.79 -0.71
N LEU A 52 4.29 -6.46 -1.86
CA LEU A 52 3.41 -7.59 -2.15
C LEU A 52 3.58 -8.72 -1.14
N TYR A 53 4.82 -9.16 -0.90
CA TYR A 53 5.12 -10.23 0.05
C TYR A 53 4.80 -9.82 1.49
N CYS A 54 5.06 -8.57 1.87
CA CYS A 54 4.65 -8.05 3.18
C CYS A 54 3.13 -8.04 3.35
N TYR A 55 2.39 -7.67 2.30
CA TYR A 55 0.94 -7.70 2.30
C TYR A 55 0.41 -9.13 2.50
N GLU A 56 0.93 -10.10 1.76
CA GLU A 56 0.56 -11.51 1.91
C GLU A 56 0.87 -12.06 3.31
N ALA A 57 2.08 -11.82 3.82
CA ALA A 57 2.49 -12.21 5.17
C ALA A 57 1.63 -11.54 6.25
N SER A 58 1.05 -10.37 5.97
CA SER A 58 0.17 -9.70 6.93
C SER A 58 -1.24 -10.31 7.03
N LEU A 59 -1.70 -11.07 6.03
CA LEU A 59 -3.09 -11.57 5.93
C LEU A 59 -3.60 -12.33 7.17
N PRO A 60 -2.78 -13.14 7.88
CA PRO A 60 -3.20 -13.80 9.12
C PRO A 60 -3.51 -12.83 10.28
N HIS A 61 -2.98 -11.59 10.23
CA HIS A 61 -3.14 -10.60 11.29
C HIS A 61 -4.25 -9.59 10.95
N GLN A 62 -4.98 -9.13 11.98
CA GLN A 62 -5.94 -8.04 11.81
C GLN A 62 -5.19 -6.74 11.52
N ILE A 63 -5.76 -5.87 10.67
CA ILE A 63 -5.12 -4.63 10.20
C ILE A 63 -4.62 -3.76 11.36
N LYS A 64 -5.42 -3.65 12.43
CA LYS A 64 -5.10 -2.85 13.62
C LYS A 64 -3.91 -3.39 14.43
N ASP A 65 -3.61 -4.69 14.29
CA ASP A 65 -2.57 -5.35 15.08
C ASP A 65 -1.22 -5.35 14.36
N ILE A 66 -1.18 -5.12 13.03
CA ILE A 66 0.05 -5.16 12.22
C ILE A 66 1.17 -4.28 12.78
N LEU A 67 0.85 -3.13 13.37
CA LEU A 67 1.84 -2.18 13.88
C LEU A 67 2.33 -2.50 15.31
N LYS A 68 1.87 -3.59 15.92
CA LYS A 68 2.46 -4.07 17.17
C LYS A 68 3.89 -4.53 16.88
N PRO A 69 4.89 -4.15 17.71
CA PRO A 69 6.29 -4.45 17.43
C PRO A 69 6.57 -5.91 17.08
N GLU A 70 5.98 -6.83 17.85
CA GLU A 70 6.13 -8.26 17.68
C GLU A 70 5.56 -8.77 16.34
N ILE A 71 4.44 -8.21 15.88
CA ILE A 71 3.80 -8.58 14.62
C ILE A 71 4.54 -7.97 13.43
N MET A 72 5.01 -6.73 13.55
CA MET A 72 5.84 -6.12 12.50
C MET A 72 7.11 -6.94 12.27
N GLU A 73 7.79 -7.35 13.34
CA GLU A 73 9.01 -8.13 13.25
C GLU A 73 8.75 -9.48 12.57
N GLU A 74 7.70 -10.20 12.99
CA GLU A 74 7.27 -11.46 12.38
C GLU A 74 7.01 -11.33 10.86
N ILE A 75 6.13 -10.40 10.47
CA ILE A 75 5.76 -10.17 9.06
C ILE A 75 6.99 -9.81 8.23
N VAL A 76 7.86 -8.94 8.75
CA VAL A 76 9.05 -8.49 8.03
C VAL A 76 10.08 -9.60 7.89
N MET A 77 10.26 -10.45 8.91
CA MET A 77 11.14 -11.62 8.82
C MET A 77 10.66 -12.60 7.75
N GLU A 78 9.35 -12.92 7.72
CA GLU A 78 8.78 -13.77 6.68
C GLU A 78 8.96 -13.17 5.28
N THR A 79 8.69 -11.86 5.15
CA THR A 79 8.89 -11.13 3.89
C THR A 79 10.32 -11.25 3.40
N ARG A 80 11.30 -11.02 4.29
CA ARG A 80 12.72 -11.11 3.98
C ARG A 80 13.11 -12.53 3.57
N GLN A 81 12.62 -13.54 4.28
CA GLN A 81 12.91 -14.94 3.96
C GLN A 81 12.45 -15.30 2.54
N ARG A 82 11.21 -14.93 2.18
CA ARG A 82 10.68 -15.17 0.82
C ARG A 82 11.48 -14.44 -0.26
N LEU A 83 11.90 -13.21 -0.01
CA LEU A 83 12.75 -12.45 -0.96
C LEU A 83 14.10 -13.14 -1.18
N LEU A 84 14.73 -13.65 -0.11
CA LEU A 84 16.00 -14.37 -0.21
C LEU A 84 15.84 -15.70 -0.97
N GLU A 85 14.73 -16.41 -0.77
CA GLU A 85 14.43 -17.66 -1.48
C GLU A 85 14.18 -17.46 -2.98
N GLN A 86 13.69 -16.28 -3.39
CA GLN A 86 13.51 -15.94 -4.80
C GLN A 86 14.84 -15.61 -5.51
N GLU A 87 15.80 -15.05 -4.77
CA GLU A 87 17.12 -14.63 -5.30
C GLU A 87 18.15 -15.77 -5.34
N GLY A 88 17.94 -16.86 -4.59
CA GLY A 88 18.84 -18.03 -4.51
C GLY A 88 18.53 -19.13 -5.52
#